data_AF-A0A660YX14-F1
#
_entry.id   AF-A0A660YX14-F1
#
_cell.length_a   1.000
_cell.length_b   1.000
_cell.length_c   1.000
_cell.angle_alpha   90.00
_cell.angle_beta   90.00
_cell.angle_gamma   90.00
#
_symmetry.space_group_name_H-M   'P 1'
#
loop_
_entity.id
_entity.type
_entity.pdbx_description
1 polymer ?
#
loop_
_entity_poly.entity_id
_entity_poly.type
_entity_poly.pdbx_seq_one_letter_code
_entity_poly.pdbx_strand_id
1 'polypeptide(L)'
;MITCIHIAIRGAVQGVGFRPFIYRLAMESNLKGYVLNNSSGVFIEAEGEEKTIRDFLFRIENEKPPHAIIISMEHSFLDPVGYKDFIIKESEGGDEVSAMILPDIAVCDDCLNEMFDVKVRRYLYPFINCNNCGTRFSIIESLPYDRPNTSMKTFEMCDRCREEYEDPMNRRFHAQPTACPDCGPKLTFWNERGNTISEKGEALYNTAKLIKEGKIIALKGVGGFQRSVDASNDKARNEMRKRKHREEK
;
A
#
# COMPACT_ATOMS: atom_id res chain seq x y z
N MET A 1 20.64 -29.97 13.63
CA MET A 1 20.70 -29.11 14.83
C MET A 1 19.71 -27.99 14.61
N ILE A 2 18.82 -27.73 15.58
CA ILE A 2 17.91 -26.59 15.49
C ILE A 2 18.72 -25.36 15.88
N THR A 3 18.65 -24.31 15.07
CA THR A 3 19.28 -23.02 15.35
C THR A 3 18.23 -21.93 15.23
N CYS A 4 18.45 -20.81 15.93
CA CYS A 4 17.70 -19.58 15.70
C CYS A 4 18.57 -18.62 14.88
N ILE A 5 17.95 -17.85 14.00
CA ILE A 5 18.59 -16.76 13.28
C ILE A 5 17.82 -15.48 13.53
N HIS A 6 18.56 -14.41 13.83
CA HIS A 6 18.06 -13.04 13.82
C HIS A 6 18.52 -12.38 12.52
N ILE A 7 17.60 -11.74 11.80
CA ILE A 7 17.86 -11.07 10.52
C ILE A 7 17.32 -9.64 10.61
N ALA A 8 18.19 -8.67 10.32
CA ALA A 8 17.85 -7.26 10.20
C ALA A 8 18.02 -6.80 8.75
N ILE A 9 16.90 -6.43 8.11
CA ILE A 9 16.86 -6.02 6.71
C ILE A 9 16.57 -4.52 6.65
N ARG A 10 17.50 -3.76 6.05
CA ARG A 10 17.38 -2.32 5.82
C ARG A 10 17.23 -2.03 4.34
N GLY A 11 16.42 -1.03 4.04
CA GLY A 11 16.09 -0.71 2.66
C GLY A 11 14.69 -0.12 2.50
N ALA A 12 14.21 -0.11 1.26
CA ALA A 12 12.82 0.16 0.94
C ALA A 12 12.04 -1.15 1.02
N VAL A 13 11.89 -1.65 2.25
CA VAL A 13 11.31 -2.96 2.59
C VAL A 13 10.01 -2.85 3.39
N GLN A 14 9.54 -1.64 3.65
CA GLN A 14 8.25 -1.38 4.27
C GLN A 14 7.23 -0.88 3.25
N GLY A 15 5.96 -1.27 3.44
CA GLY A 15 4.88 -0.95 2.50
C GLY A 15 4.94 -1.69 1.16
N VAL A 16 5.73 -2.76 1.07
CA VAL A 16 5.90 -3.57 -0.15
C VAL A 16 5.34 -4.99 -0.02
N GLY A 17 4.57 -5.28 1.02
CA GLY A 17 4.14 -6.64 1.33
C GLY A 17 5.28 -7.54 1.86
N PHE A 18 6.35 -6.98 2.42
CA PHE A 18 7.50 -7.75 2.91
C PHE A 18 7.14 -8.67 4.09
N ARG A 19 6.38 -8.18 5.08
CA ARG A 19 5.89 -9.00 6.21
C ARG A 19 5.06 -10.22 5.72
N PRO A 20 4.04 -10.05 4.85
CA PRO A 20 3.37 -11.15 4.17
C PRO A 20 4.29 -12.12 3.44
N PHE A 21 5.29 -11.60 2.71
CA PHE A 21 6.25 -12.42 1.99
C PHE A 21 7.05 -13.30 2.95
N ILE A 22 7.64 -12.72 3.99
CA ILE A 22 8.42 -13.45 5.00
C ILE A 22 7.56 -14.49 5.73
N TYR A 23 6.33 -14.13 6.11
CA TYR A 23 5.41 -15.07 6.73
C TYR A 23 5.15 -16.30 5.85
N ARG A 24 4.78 -16.09 4.57
CA ARG A 24 4.54 -17.20 3.63
C ARG A 24 5.79 -18.05 3.43
N LEU A 25 6.93 -17.39 3.24
CA LEU A 25 8.21 -18.05 3.04
C LEU A 25 8.59 -18.93 4.25
N ALA A 26 8.39 -18.42 5.46
CA ALA A 26 8.65 -19.17 6.68
C ALA A 26 7.71 -20.38 6.82
N MET A 27 6.43 -20.22 6.49
CA MET A 27 5.46 -21.31 6.50
C MET A 27 5.79 -22.40 5.48
N GLU A 28 6.18 -22.04 4.25
CA GLU A 28 6.62 -22.98 3.21
C GLU A 28 7.87 -23.75 3.62
N SER A 29 8.79 -23.10 4.32
CA SER A 29 10.01 -23.70 4.85
C SER A 29 9.82 -24.40 6.20
N ASN A 30 8.59 -24.44 6.74
CA ASN A 30 8.27 -24.98 8.07
C ASN A 30 9.14 -24.39 9.21
N LEU A 31 9.46 -23.10 9.12
CA LEU A 31 10.19 -22.34 10.13
C LEU A 31 9.23 -21.73 11.15
N LYS A 32 9.70 -21.55 12.39
CA LYS A 32 8.96 -20.92 13.50
C LYS A 32 9.63 -19.61 13.90
N GLY A 33 8.90 -18.65 14.46
CA GLY A 33 9.46 -17.35 14.82
C GLY A 33 8.54 -16.17 14.52
N TYR A 34 9.10 -15.05 14.05
CA TYR A 34 8.30 -13.89 13.74
C TYR A 34 8.94 -12.93 12.74
N VAL A 35 8.12 -12.02 12.22
CA VAL A 35 8.56 -10.83 11.48
C VAL A 35 7.85 -9.59 12.00
N LEU A 36 8.56 -8.46 12.10
CA LEU A 36 8.00 -7.15 12.44
C LEU A 36 8.67 -6.02 11.65
N ASN A 37 7.97 -4.87 11.58
CA ASN A 37 8.59 -3.62 11.14
C ASN A 37 9.07 -2.85 12.37
N ASN A 38 10.15 -2.11 12.23
CA ASN A 38 10.49 -1.05 13.18
C ASN A 38 10.93 0.24 12.46
N SER A 39 11.44 1.24 13.17
CA SER A 39 11.88 2.50 12.57
C SER A 39 13.06 2.35 11.58
N SER A 40 13.80 1.25 11.61
CA SER A 40 15.00 1.01 10.81
C SER A 40 14.83 0.03 9.64
N GLY A 41 13.79 -0.81 9.66
CA GLY A 41 13.59 -1.79 8.59
C GLY A 41 12.63 -2.92 8.96
N VAL A 42 12.95 -4.12 8.51
CA VAL A 42 12.22 -5.37 8.81
C VAL A 42 13.12 -6.27 9.63
N PHE A 43 12.59 -6.81 10.71
CA PHE A 43 13.29 -7.68 11.64
C PHE A 43 12.61 -9.03 11.68
N ILE A 44 13.41 -10.09 11.62
CA ILE A 44 12.95 -11.46 11.52
C ILE A 44 13.72 -12.29 12.55
N GLU A 45 12.99 -13.13 13.28
CA GLU A 45 13.58 -14.27 13.95
C GLU A 45 12.98 -15.54 13.37
N ALA A 46 13.84 -16.50 13.05
CA ALA A 46 13.41 -17.79 12.51
C ALA A 46 14.19 -18.94 13.15
N GLU A 47 13.47 -20.00 13.46
CA GLU A 47 13.99 -21.22 14.08
C GLU A 47 13.70 -22.43 13.21
N GLY A 48 14.70 -23.28 13.06
CA GLY A 48 14.60 -24.52 12.31
C GLY A 48 15.95 -25.18 12.11
N GLU A 49 15.99 -26.13 11.19
CA GLU A 49 17.26 -26.75 10.80
C GLU A 49 18.16 -25.75 10.08
N GLU A 50 19.46 -25.78 10.39
CA GLU A 50 20.43 -24.84 9.81
C GLU A 50 20.39 -24.81 8.27
N LYS A 51 20.18 -25.96 7.62
CA LYS A 51 20.05 -26.04 6.15
C LYS A 51 18.82 -25.25 5.66
N THR A 52 17.69 -25.38 6.34
CA THR A 52 16.45 -24.66 6.03
C THR A 52 16.60 -23.16 6.25
N ILE A 53 17.31 -22.75 7.31
CA ILE A 53 17.63 -21.33 7.56
C ILE A 53 18.50 -20.75 6.45
N ARG A 54 19.52 -21.48 5.99
CA ARG A 54 20.38 -21.03 4.88
C ARG A 54 19.60 -20.90 3.57
N ASP A 55 18.70 -21.84 3.28
CA ASP A 55 17.79 -21.75 2.14
C ASP A 55 16.85 -20.55 2.26
N PHE A 56 16.28 -20.34 3.46
CA PHE A 56 15.41 -19.20 3.75
C PHE A 56 16.10 -17.85 3.48
N LEU A 57 17.34 -17.66 3.93
CA LEU A 57 18.14 -16.46 3.61
C LEU A 57 18.31 -16.26 2.10
N PHE A 58 18.65 -17.32 1.38
CA PHE A 58 18.81 -17.28 -0.07
C PHE A 58 17.50 -16.90 -0.77
N ARG A 59 16.38 -17.49 -0.35
CA ARG A 59 15.06 -17.20 -0.90
C ARG A 59 14.60 -15.77 -0.59
N ILE A 60 14.93 -15.22 0.59
CA ILE A 60 14.61 -13.81 0.92
C ILE A 60 15.20 -12.87 -0.14
N GLU A 61 16.45 -13.04 -0.55
CA GLU A 61 17.09 -12.16 -1.53
C GLU A 61 16.53 -12.33 -2.95
N ASN A 62 16.25 -13.57 -3.34
CA ASN A 62 15.89 -13.92 -4.72
C ASN A 62 14.38 -13.82 -5.02
N GLU A 63 13.53 -14.05 -4.01
CA GLU A 63 12.07 -14.11 -4.16
C GLU A 63 11.36 -12.87 -3.56
N LYS A 64 12.13 -11.87 -3.09
CA LYS A 64 11.59 -10.65 -2.48
C LYS A 64 10.49 -9.99 -3.35
N PRO A 65 9.55 -9.26 -2.72
CA PRO A 65 8.52 -8.54 -3.46
C PRO A 65 9.11 -7.62 -4.56
N PRO A 66 8.41 -7.42 -5.70
CA PRO A 66 8.96 -6.72 -6.86
C PRO A 66 9.48 -5.31 -6.57
N HIS A 67 8.82 -4.60 -5.66
CA HIS A 67 9.18 -3.22 -5.29
C HIS A 67 10.12 -3.14 -4.08
N ALA A 68 10.46 -4.27 -3.46
CA ALA A 68 11.37 -4.29 -2.32
C ALA A 68 12.80 -4.03 -2.78
N ILE A 69 13.48 -3.07 -2.14
CA ILE A 69 14.89 -2.79 -2.36
C ILE A 69 15.61 -3.06 -1.03
N ILE A 70 16.42 -4.12 -0.99
CA ILE A 70 17.28 -4.45 0.15
C ILE A 70 18.61 -3.75 -0.07
N ILE A 71 19.03 -2.90 0.88
CA ILE A 71 20.36 -2.27 0.88
C ILE A 71 21.32 -3.07 1.75
N SER A 72 20.87 -3.51 2.92
CA SER A 72 21.64 -4.39 3.79
C SER A 72 20.75 -5.45 4.40
N MET A 73 21.33 -6.64 4.57
CA MET A 73 20.75 -7.76 5.29
C MET A 73 21.82 -8.32 6.22
N GLU A 74 21.72 -7.97 7.50
CA GLU A 74 22.61 -8.44 8.55
C GLU A 74 21.92 -9.61 9.26
N HIS A 75 22.69 -10.63 9.65
CA HIS A 75 22.14 -11.75 10.40
C HIS A 75 23.14 -12.32 11.40
N SER A 76 22.61 -12.90 12.47
CA SER A 76 23.37 -13.60 13.49
C SER A 76 22.63 -14.86 13.93
N PHE A 77 23.37 -15.91 14.25
CA PHE A 77 22.81 -17.11 14.85
C PHE A 77 22.66 -16.91 16.36
N LEU A 78 21.54 -17.37 16.89
CA LEU A 78 21.19 -17.32 18.30
C LEU A 78 20.85 -18.73 18.81
N ASP A 79 20.82 -18.85 20.13
CA ASP A 79 20.30 -20.05 20.77
C ASP A 79 18.78 -20.18 20.49
N PRO A 80 18.27 -21.41 20.24
CA PRO A 80 16.86 -21.63 20.06
C PRO A 80 16.04 -21.22 21.29
N VAL A 81 15.02 -20.41 21.06
CA VAL A 81 13.99 -19.95 22.01
C VAL A 81 12.87 -20.99 22.14
N GLY A 82 12.57 -21.73 21.07
CA GLY A 82 11.52 -22.75 21.04
C GLY A 82 10.17 -22.21 20.56
N TYR A 83 10.17 -21.43 19.48
CA TYR A 83 8.94 -20.89 18.89
C TYR A 83 8.01 -22.02 18.40
N LYS A 84 6.70 -21.87 18.66
CA LYS A 84 5.69 -22.85 18.26
C LYS A 84 5.13 -22.59 16.86
N ASP A 85 5.03 -21.31 16.50
CA ASP A 85 4.43 -20.81 15.27
C ASP A 85 5.31 -19.72 14.67
N PHE A 86 5.03 -19.35 13.41
CA PHE A 86 5.58 -18.16 12.80
C PHE A 86 4.49 -17.08 12.76
N ILE A 87 4.75 -15.88 13.28
CA ILE A 87 3.73 -14.81 13.37
C ILE A 87 4.23 -13.47 12.82
N ILE A 88 3.31 -12.63 12.34
CA ILE A 88 3.60 -11.22 12.08
C ILE A 88 3.31 -10.46 13.38
N LYS A 89 4.36 -9.97 14.04
CA LYS A 89 4.23 -9.19 15.28
C LYS A 89 3.85 -7.74 15.00
N GLU A 90 3.32 -7.07 16.02
CA GLU A 90 3.13 -5.63 16.00
C GLU A 90 4.47 -4.91 15.78
N SER A 91 4.40 -3.76 15.11
CA SER A 91 5.60 -3.01 14.81
C SER A 91 6.13 -2.29 16.04
N GLU A 92 7.45 -2.23 16.16
CA GLU A 92 8.12 -1.59 17.29
C GLU A 92 8.60 -0.19 16.90
N GLY A 93 8.33 0.80 17.76
CA GLY A 93 8.88 2.14 17.62
C GLY A 93 10.38 2.17 17.95
N GLY A 94 11.07 3.19 17.45
CA GLY A 94 12.45 3.49 17.81
C GLY A 94 12.75 4.97 17.59
N ASP A 95 13.72 5.52 18.32
CA ASP A 95 14.01 6.95 18.32
C ASP A 95 14.65 7.44 16.99
N GLU A 96 15.39 6.55 16.30
CA GLU A 96 15.99 6.86 15.00
C GLU A 96 15.24 6.17 13.86
N VAL A 97 14.71 6.98 12.94
CA VAL A 97 14.03 6.53 11.72
C VAL A 97 15.04 6.47 10.58
N SER A 98 15.36 5.25 10.12
CA SER A 98 16.29 5.03 9.00
C SER A 98 15.69 4.20 7.85
N ALA A 99 14.47 3.68 8.02
CA ALA A 99 13.78 2.95 6.96
C ALA A 99 13.39 3.88 5.79
N MET A 100 13.61 3.40 4.57
CA MET A 100 13.26 4.16 3.36
C MET A 100 11.80 3.95 2.99
N ILE A 101 11.15 5.03 2.59
CA ILE A 101 9.76 5.04 2.13
C ILE A 101 9.74 5.00 0.60
N LEU A 102 8.96 4.08 0.04
CA LEU A 102 8.75 4.03 -1.41
C LEU A 102 7.86 5.18 -1.91
N PRO A 103 8.07 5.62 -3.17
CA PRO A 103 7.12 6.50 -3.84
C PRO A 103 5.75 5.82 -4.00
N ASP A 104 4.74 6.62 -4.32
CA ASP A 104 3.43 6.11 -4.70
C ASP A 104 3.51 5.30 -6.00
N ILE A 105 2.75 4.19 -6.08
CA ILE A 105 2.79 3.26 -7.20
C ILE A 105 1.44 3.26 -7.91
N ALA A 106 1.45 3.33 -9.25
CA ALA A 106 0.24 3.24 -10.05
C ALA A 106 -0.50 1.91 -9.79
N VAL A 107 -1.82 1.90 -10.04
CA VAL A 107 -2.64 0.69 -9.88
C VAL A 107 -2.08 -0.48 -10.71
N CYS A 108 -1.95 -1.66 -10.11
CA CYS A 108 -1.51 -2.85 -10.82
C CYS A 108 -2.65 -3.48 -11.62
N ASP A 109 -2.31 -4.32 -12.61
CA ASP A 109 -3.28 -4.99 -13.48
C ASP A 109 -4.30 -5.83 -12.69
N ASP A 110 -3.86 -6.50 -11.62
CA ASP A 110 -4.73 -7.27 -10.73
C ASP A 110 -5.83 -6.43 -10.07
N CYS A 111 -5.48 -5.23 -9.61
CA CYS A 111 -6.44 -4.30 -9.04
C CYS A 111 -7.30 -3.65 -10.12
N LEU A 112 -6.72 -3.37 -11.29
CA LEU A 112 -7.45 -2.82 -12.43
C LEU A 112 -8.55 -3.78 -12.92
N ASN A 113 -8.21 -5.07 -13.03
CA ASN A 113 -9.15 -6.13 -13.38
C ASN A 113 -10.28 -6.28 -12.34
N GLU A 114 -9.96 -6.25 -11.04
CA GLU A 114 -10.99 -6.25 -9.98
C GLU A 114 -11.86 -5.00 -10.05
N MET A 115 -11.29 -3.83 -10.31
CA MET A 115 -12.06 -2.58 -10.39
C MET A 115 -13.11 -2.61 -11.50
N PHE A 116 -12.89 -3.36 -12.58
CA PHE A 116 -13.83 -3.45 -13.70
C PHE A 116 -14.68 -4.72 -13.72
N ASP A 117 -14.52 -5.62 -12.74
CA ASP A 117 -15.39 -6.79 -12.60
C ASP A 117 -16.67 -6.43 -11.84
N VAL A 118 -17.82 -6.57 -12.50
CA VAL A 118 -19.14 -6.25 -11.90
C VAL A 118 -19.53 -7.18 -10.75
N LYS A 119 -18.88 -8.34 -10.62
CA LYS A 119 -19.21 -9.36 -9.62
C LYS A 119 -18.49 -9.16 -8.30
N VAL A 120 -17.43 -8.35 -8.29
CA VAL A 120 -16.60 -8.13 -7.09
C VAL A 120 -17.00 -6.88 -6.35
N ARG A 121 -16.80 -6.91 -5.03
CA ARG A 121 -17.20 -5.84 -4.11
C ARG A 121 -16.52 -4.49 -4.35
N ARG A 122 -15.37 -4.48 -5.03
CA ARG A 122 -14.62 -3.25 -5.35
C ARG A 122 -14.85 -2.79 -6.78
N TYR A 123 -15.94 -3.24 -7.43
CA TYR A 123 -16.35 -2.72 -8.72
C TYR A 123 -16.45 -1.19 -8.69
N LEU A 124 -15.74 -0.53 -9.61
CA LEU A 124 -15.59 0.93 -9.75
C LEU A 124 -15.14 1.65 -8.47
N TYR A 125 -14.47 0.96 -7.54
CA TYR A 125 -13.99 1.58 -6.30
C TYR A 125 -12.74 2.43 -6.56
N PRO A 126 -12.78 3.78 -6.42
CA PRO A 126 -11.70 4.66 -6.89
C PRO A 126 -10.40 4.58 -6.09
N PHE A 127 -10.44 4.00 -4.89
CA PHE A 127 -9.31 3.91 -3.97
C PHE A 127 -8.78 2.47 -3.84
N ILE A 128 -9.06 1.63 -4.83
CA ILE A 128 -8.58 0.24 -4.86
C ILE A 128 -7.04 0.19 -4.84
N ASN A 129 -6.50 -0.66 -3.98
CA ASN A 129 -5.07 -0.95 -3.90
C ASN A 129 -4.83 -2.37 -3.37
N CYS A 130 -3.56 -2.78 -3.38
CA CYS A 130 -3.05 -3.98 -2.72
C CYS A 130 -1.60 -3.73 -2.24
N ASN A 131 -0.92 -4.77 -1.77
CA ASN A 131 0.49 -4.66 -1.36
C ASN A 131 1.45 -4.22 -2.48
N ASN A 132 1.09 -4.47 -3.74
CA ASN A 132 1.93 -4.17 -4.90
C ASN A 132 1.65 -2.80 -5.53
N CYS A 133 0.60 -2.08 -5.13
CA CYS A 133 0.24 -0.81 -5.78
C CYS A 133 -0.42 0.20 -4.83
N GLY A 134 -0.66 1.41 -5.33
CA GLY A 134 -1.37 2.47 -4.63
C GLY A 134 -0.46 3.41 -3.84
N THR A 135 -1.08 4.22 -3.00
CA THR A 135 -0.41 5.28 -2.25
C THR A 135 0.51 4.73 -1.16
N ARG A 136 1.69 5.33 -1.02
CA ARG A 136 2.73 5.04 -0.04
C ARG A 136 3.17 6.37 0.58
N PHE A 137 4.24 6.98 0.08
CA PHE A 137 4.78 8.24 0.59
C PHE A 137 3.70 9.29 0.86
N SER A 138 2.75 9.49 -0.05
CA SER A 138 1.70 10.50 0.07
C SER A 138 0.76 10.35 1.26
N ILE A 139 0.67 9.17 1.87
CA ILE A 139 -0.27 8.89 2.97
C ILE A 139 0.42 8.53 4.28
N ILE A 140 1.74 8.35 4.29
CA ILE A 140 2.50 7.99 5.49
C ILE A 140 2.71 9.23 6.34
N GLU A 141 2.35 9.14 7.63
CA GLU A 141 2.53 10.20 8.60
C GLU A 141 3.76 9.95 9.49
N SER A 142 4.04 8.68 9.81
CA SER A 142 5.21 8.26 10.59
C SER A 142 5.61 6.81 10.27
N LEU A 143 6.78 6.41 10.75
CA LEU A 143 7.26 5.02 10.73
C LEU A 143 7.25 4.45 12.15
N PRO A 144 7.10 3.12 12.33
CA PRO A 144 7.01 2.07 11.30
C PRO A 144 5.73 2.11 10.45
N TYR A 145 5.80 1.60 9.22
CA TYR A 145 4.68 1.60 8.27
C TYR A 145 3.57 0.64 8.72
N ASP A 146 2.55 1.22 9.35
CA ASP A 146 1.30 0.58 9.69
C ASP A 146 0.13 1.53 9.52
N ARG A 147 -1.08 0.97 9.39
CA ARG A 147 -2.31 1.75 9.19
C ARG A 147 -2.49 2.93 10.17
N PRO A 148 -2.25 2.81 11.49
CA PRO A 148 -2.38 3.92 12.43
C PRO A 148 -1.42 5.09 12.16
N ASN A 149 -0.30 4.81 11.49
CA ASN A 149 0.74 5.78 11.14
C ASN A 149 0.56 6.33 9.71
N THR A 150 -0.66 6.24 9.17
CA THR A 150 -1.03 6.76 7.85
C THR A 150 -2.34 7.54 7.93
N SER A 151 -2.64 8.32 6.89
CA SER A 151 -3.94 8.98 6.77
C SER A 151 -5.13 8.00 6.70
N MET A 152 -4.88 6.70 6.50
CA MET A 152 -5.91 5.64 6.56
C MET A 152 -6.36 5.31 7.99
N LYS A 153 -5.71 5.84 9.03
CA LYS A 153 -6.05 5.63 10.45
C LYS A 153 -7.48 6.04 10.81
N THR A 154 -8.07 6.96 10.07
CA THR A 154 -9.44 7.46 10.28
C THR A 154 -10.50 6.56 9.66
N PHE A 155 -10.11 5.59 8.83
CA PHE A 155 -10.99 4.65 8.15
C PHE A 155 -10.86 3.28 8.82
N GLU A 156 -11.77 2.95 9.73
CA GLU A 156 -11.77 1.64 10.37
C GLU A 156 -12.13 0.54 9.37
N MET A 157 -11.39 -0.58 9.36
CA MET A 157 -11.68 -1.69 8.44
C MET A 157 -12.99 -2.38 8.82
N CYS A 158 -13.90 -2.54 7.86
CA CYS A 158 -15.04 -3.45 8.04
C CYS A 158 -14.58 -4.91 8.09
N ASP A 159 -15.44 -5.78 8.60
CA ASP A 159 -15.15 -7.22 8.82
C ASP A 159 -14.58 -7.90 7.58
N ARG A 160 -15.17 -7.67 6.40
CA ARG A 160 -14.67 -8.23 5.13
C ARG A 160 -13.28 -7.74 4.73
N CYS A 161 -12.96 -6.48 5.02
CA CYS A 161 -11.61 -5.97 4.76
C CYS A 161 -10.61 -6.51 5.78
N ARG A 162 -11.05 -6.76 7.02
CA ARG A 162 -10.24 -7.39 8.08
C ARG A 162 -9.95 -8.85 7.76
N GLU A 163 -10.94 -9.62 7.31
CA GLU A 163 -10.77 -10.99 6.83
C GLU A 163 -9.68 -11.08 5.75
N GLU A 164 -9.75 -10.23 4.71
CA GLU A 164 -8.72 -10.18 3.67
C GLU A 164 -7.35 -9.68 4.17
N TYR A 165 -7.33 -8.86 5.22
CA TYR A 165 -6.10 -8.34 5.82
C TYR A 165 -5.40 -9.42 6.65
N GLU A 166 -6.16 -10.31 7.29
CA GLU A 166 -5.68 -11.37 8.18
C GLU A 166 -5.46 -12.71 7.46
N ASP A 167 -6.05 -12.92 6.29
CA ASP A 167 -5.90 -14.16 5.49
C ASP A 167 -4.57 -14.20 4.73
N PRO A 168 -3.63 -15.12 5.07
CA PRO A 168 -2.34 -15.23 4.40
C PRO A 168 -2.40 -15.62 2.93
N MET A 169 -3.51 -16.22 2.48
CA MET A 169 -3.73 -16.58 1.08
C MET A 169 -4.27 -15.42 0.26
N ASN A 170 -4.71 -14.34 0.92
CA ASN A 170 -5.24 -13.17 0.24
C ASN A 170 -4.11 -12.25 -0.25
N ARG A 171 -4.25 -11.70 -1.45
CA ARG A 171 -3.31 -10.69 -1.99
C ARG A 171 -3.25 -9.39 -1.16
N ARG A 172 -4.24 -9.17 -0.29
CA ARG A 172 -4.34 -8.03 0.63
C ARG A 172 -3.93 -8.36 2.07
N PHE A 173 -3.34 -9.53 2.30
CA PHE A 173 -2.76 -9.88 3.60
C PHE A 173 -1.80 -8.78 4.08
N HIS A 174 -2.06 -8.18 5.24
CA HIS A 174 -1.37 -7.00 5.78
C HIS A 174 -1.20 -5.79 4.83
N ALA A 175 -2.11 -5.60 3.86
CA ALA A 175 -2.15 -4.39 3.06
C ALA A 175 -2.68 -3.22 3.90
N GLN A 176 -1.77 -2.44 4.49
CA GLN A 176 -2.09 -1.32 5.39
C GLN A 176 -3.15 -0.34 4.86
N PRO A 177 -3.15 0.06 3.57
CA PRO A 177 -4.13 0.99 3.03
C PRO A 177 -5.36 0.30 2.43
N THR A 178 -5.58 -1.00 2.73
CA THR A 178 -6.75 -1.73 2.22
C THR A 178 -8.05 -1.07 2.66
N ALA A 179 -9.01 -1.00 1.74
CA ALA A 179 -10.32 -0.42 1.97
C ALA A 179 -11.32 -0.92 0.91
N CYS A 180 -12.58 -0.53 1.10
CA CYS A 180 -13.68 -0.79 0.15
C CYS A 180 -14.72 0.33 0.21
N PRO A 181 -15.79 0.28 -0.63
CA PRO A 181 -16.85 1.29 -0.62
C PRO A 181 -17.54 1.51 0.74
N ASP A 182 -17.54 0.49 1.61
CA ASP A 182 -18.22 0.52 2.91
C ASP A 182 -17.39 1.25 3.97
N CYS A 183 -16.08 0.94 4.05
CA CYS A 183 -15.21 1.39 5.12
C CYS A 183 -14.18 2.46 4.72
N GLY A 184 -13.98 2.67 3.42
CA GLY A 184 -12.91 3.52 2.90
C GLY A 184 -13.32 4.94 2.53
N PRO A 185 -12.39 5.68 1.94
CA PRO A 185 -12.65 7.01 1.40
C PRO A 185 -13.74 7.01 0.32
N LYS A 186 -14.43 8.15 0.19
CA LYS A 186 -15.51 8.38 -0.77
C LYS A 186 -15.22 9.63 -1.60
N LEU A 187 -15.62 9.60 -2.87
CA LEU A 187 -15.56 10.79 -3.72
C LEU A 187 -16.69 11.75 -3.38
N THR A 188 -16.39 13.04 -3.44
CA THR A 188 -17.37 14.13 -3.36
C THR A 188 -17.10 15.10 -4.51
N PHE A 189 -18.15 15.57 -5.16
CA PHE A 189 -18.08 16.58 -6.21
C PHE A 189 -18.64 17.90 -5.68
N TRP A 190 -17.85 18.96 -5.74
CA TRP A 190 -18.20 20.28 -5.20
C TRP A 190 -18.46 21.29 -6.31
N ASN A 191 -19.36 22.23 -6.06
CA ASN A 191 -19.50 23.42 -6.90
C ASN A 191 -18.47 24.51 -6.53
N GLU A 192 -18.50 25.63 -7.26
CA GLU A 192 -17.61 26.77 -7.05
C GLU A 192 -17.75 27.44 -5.66
N ARG A 193 -18.85 27.18 -4.95
CA ARG A 193 -19.10 27.68 -3.60
C ARG A 193 -18.63 26.71 -2.51
N GLY A 194 -18.09 25.55 -2.88
CA GLY A 194 -17.65 24.50 -1.95
C GLY A 194 -18.78 23.59 -1.46
N ASN A 195 -19.98 23.67 -2.02
CA ASN A 195 -21.09 22.80 -1.63
C ASN A 195 -21.02 21.46 -2.36
N THR A 196 -21.22 20.35 -1.64
CA THR A 196 -21.35 19.01 -2.24
C THR A 196 -22.59 18.93 -3.11
N ILE A 197 -22.40 18.56 -4.38
CA ILE A 197 -23.46 18.36 -5.38
C ILE A 197 -23.79 16.88 -5.54
N SER A 198 -22.77 16.01 -5.45
CA SER A 198 -22.93 14.56 -5.59
C SER A 198 -21.79 13.82 -4.93
N GLU A 199 -21.99 12.54 -4.61
CA GLU A 199 -21.00 11.69 -3.94
C GLU A 199 -20.81 10.35 -4.66
N LYS A 200 -19.76 9.60 -4.28
CA LYS A 200 -19.48 8.23 -4.76
C LYS A 200 -19.48 8.14 -6.30
N GLY A 201 -20.20 7.18 -6.87
CA GLY A 201 -20.27 6.94 -8.31
C GLY A 201 -20.88 8.11 -9.09
N GLU A 202 -21.84 8.82 -8.50
CA GLU A 202 -22.44 10.00 -9.14
C GLU A 202 -21.44 11.15 -9.26
N ALA A 203 -20.58 11.34 -8.24
CA ALA A 203 -19.49 12.31 -8.32
C ALA A 203 -18.54 12.02 -9.49
N LEU A 204 -18.20 10.75 -9.71
CA LEU A 204 -17.37 10.33 -10.83
C LEU A 204 -18.07 10.57 -12.18
N TYR A 205 -19.34 10.17 -12.29
CA TYR A 205 -20.13 10.34 -13.50
C TYR A 205 -20.31 11.82 -13.88
N ASN A 206 -20.70 12.66 -12.91
CA ASN A 206 -20.87 14.10 -13.09
C ASN A 206 -19.55 14.78 -13.49
N THR A 207 -18.43 14.38 -12.87
CA THR A 207 -17.10 14.87 -13.24
C THR A 207 -16.79 14.56 -14.71
N ALA A 208 -16.98 13.31 -15.15
CA ALA A 208 -16.73 12.91 -16.53
C ALA A 208 -17.65 13.63 -17.52
N LYS A 209 -18.94 13.78 -17.19
CA LYS A 209 -19.92 14.52 -18.00
C LYS A 209 -19.50 15.98 -18.19
N LEU A 210 -19.16 16.69 -17.11
CA LEU A 210 -18.79 18.10 -17.17
C LEU A 210 -17.47 18.34 -17.92
N ILE A 211 -16.50 17.42 -17.81
CA ILE A 211 -15.27 17.48 -18.61
C ILE A 211 -15.60 17.38 -20.10
N LYS A 212 -16.48 16.45 -20.51
CA LYS A 212 -16.94 16.32 -21.91
C LYS A 212 -17.71 17.54 -22.40
N GLU A 213 -18.41 18.24 -21.50
CA GLU A 213 -19.09 19.51 -21.79
C GLU A 213 -18.11 20.71 -21.84
N GLY A 214 -16.80 20.48 -21.72
CA GLY A 214 -15.76 21.51 -21.82
C GLY A 214 -15.55 22.32 -20.55
N LYS A 215 -16.03 21.85 -19.38
CA LYS A 215 -15.77 22.49 -18.10
C LYS A 215 -14.37 22.16 -17.57
N ILE A 216 -13.83 23.05 -16.74
CA ILE A 216 -12.56 22.88 -16.03
C ILE A 216 -12.87 22.35 -14.64
N ILE A 217 -12.37 21.17 -14.29
CA ILE A 217 -12.58 20.54 -12.98
C ILE A 217 -11.26 20.49 -12.20
N ALA A 218 -11.31 20.78 -10.90
CA ALA A 218 -10.20 20.49 -10.00
C ALA A 218 -10.36 19.06 -9.44
N LEU A 219 -9.41 18.17 -9.75
CA LEU A 219 -9.40 16.78 -9.32
C LEU A 219 -8.32 16.57 -8.26
N LYS A 220 -8.70 16.02 -7.10
CA LYS A 220 -7.74 15.59 -6.08
C LYS A 220 -7.11 14.27 -6.53
N GLY A 221 -5.86 14.32 -6.97
CA GLY A 221 -5.02 13.14 -7.18
C GLY A 221 -4.26 12.75 -5.92
N VAL A 222 -3.34 11.79 -6.06
CA VAL A 222 -2.50 11.28 -4.96
C VAL A 222 -1.60 12.38 -4.37
N GLY A 223 -0.89 13.12 -5.22
CA GLY A 223 0.05 14.16 -4.80
C GLY A 223 -0.53 15.58 -4.68
N GLY A 224 -1.86 15.73 -4.73
CA GLY A 224 -2.53 17.03 -4.67
C GLY A 224 -3.55 17.26 -5.78
N PHE A 225 -3.97 18.52 -5.95
CA PHE A 225 -5.01 18.88 -6.91
C PHE A 225 -4.44 19.19 -8.30
N GLN A 226 -5.13 18.70 -9.32
CA GLN A 226 -4.86 18.97 -10.73
C GLN A 226 -6.07 19.66 -11.37
N ARG A 227 -5.86 20.47 -12.40
CA ARG A 227 -6.96 21.00 -13.23
C ARG A 227 -7.09 20.12 -14.47
N SER A 228 -8.28 19.58 -14.69
CA SER A 228 -8.60 18.66 -15.78
C SER A 228 -9.60 19.29 -16.73
N VAL A 229 -9.33 19.15 -18.02
CA VAL A 229 -10.18 19.56 -19.15
C VAL A 229 -10.12 18.52 -20.24
N ASP A 230 -11.11 18.51 -21.13
CA ASP A 230 -11.02 17.73 -22.36
C ASP A 230 -9.91 18.31 -23.26
N ALA A 231 -8.85 17.52 -23.47
CA ALA A 231 -7.70 17.93 -24.27
C ALA A 231 -8.04 18.08 -25.77
N SER A 232 -9.14 17.52 -26.25
CA SER A 232 -9.62 17.69 -27.64
C SER A 232 -10.43 18.97 -27.84
N ASN A 233 -10.85 19.64 -26.76
CA ASN A 233 -11.68 20.85 -26.82
C ASN A 233 -10.82 22.13 -26.71
N ASP A 234 -10.53 22.76 -27.86
CA ASP A 234 -9.71 23.97 -27.95
C ASP A 234 -10.20 25.11 -27.06
N LYS A 235 -11.52 25.32 -26.99
CA LYS A 235 -12.12 26.38 -26.16
C LYS A 235 -11.84 26.14 -24.67
N ALA A 236 -11.99 24.89 -24.21
CA ALA A 236 -11.72 24.51 -22.82
C ALA A 236 -10.23 24.66 -22.47
N ARG A 237 -9.32 24.27 -23.38
CA ARG A 237 -7.87 24.45 -23.19
C ARG A 237 -7.49 25.92 -23.08
N ASN A 238 -7.98 26.77 -23.98
CA ASN A 238 -7.68 28.20 -23.99
C ASN A 238 -8.23 28.91 -22.74
N GLU A 239 -9.44 28.56 -22.30
CA GLU A 239 -10.01 29.08 -21.07
C GLU A 239 -9.18 28.66 -19.84
N MET A 240 -8.70 27.41 -19.78
CA MET A 240 -7.83 26.94 -18.70
C MET A 240 -6.50 27.71 -18.67
N ARG A 241 -5.86 27.92 -19.83
CA ARG A 241 -4.61 28.69 -19.96
C ARG A 241 -4.79 30.13 -19.46
N LYS A 242 -5.87 30.77 -19.89
CA LYS A 242 -6.26 32.12 -19.45
C LYS A 242 -6.45 32.19 -17.93
N ARG A 243 -7.24 31.28 -17.34
CA ARG A 243 -7.47 31.21 -15.87
C ARG A 243 -6.25 30.81 -15.06
N LYS A 244 -5.24 30.19 -15.67
CA LYS A 244 -3.99 29.79 -15.01
C LYS A 244 -2.88 30.84 -15.22
N HIS A 245 -3.12 31.88 -16.02
CA HIS A 245 -2.09 32.81 -16.47
C HIS A 245 -0.85 32.08 -17.03
N ARG A 246 -1.09 31.06 -17.85
CA ARG A 246 -0.05 30.19 -18.42
C ARG A 246 -0.34 29.93 -19.89
N GLU A 247 0.21 30.78 -20.75
CA GLU A 247 -0.10 30.81 -22.18
C GLU A 247 0.61 29.69 -22.96
N GLU A 248 1.91 29.50 -22.76
CA GLU A 248 2.72 28.58 -23.59
C GLU A 248 2.92 27.19 -22.97
N LYS A 249 3.21 27.12 -21.66
CA LYS A 249 3.52 25.85 -20.98
C LYS A 249 2.30 24.98 -20.73
#